data_AF-A0A7L4PFT9-F1
#
_entry.id   AF-A0A7L4PFT9-F1
#
_cell.length_a   1.000
_cell.length_b   1.000
_cell.length_c   1.000
_cell.angle_alpha   90.00
_cell.angle_beta   90.00
_cell.angle_gamma   90.00
#
_symmetry.space_group_name_H-M   'P 1'
#
loop_
_entity.id
_entity.type
_entity.pdbx_description
1 polymer ?
#
loop_
_entity_poly.entity_id
_entity_poly.type
_entity_poly.pdbx_seq_one_letter_code
_entity_poly.pdbx_strand_id
1 'polypeptide(L)'
;MSPPRDEISRRLATLDALNRLLPPGGLCQVDRVEEEMEVMISRDYEPYFCGNAALHLCFSCRRCGRCCKDSEDVAVSMEDCRKLARHLSLSAKKFILLYTRPHTLKGRDVGTARLIKKSPDGSCPFHDPAIPGCAVHQVKPQVCTAAFYLSKMNLLMCRENGSFSAFPHCPGDIELRAGMEEFWTGIDDHPPSRELLHQAFRSPSPQVRLFLLLLRLKGMEIYFGREKALPLARRLGLKRMPEDHELRPAAFLYAASLLEVNREKEASRRQNSFENTAI
;
A
#
# COMPACT_ATOMS: atom_id res chain seq x y z
N MET A 1 -17.02 -13.10 -21.84
CA MET A 1 -16.71 -12.16 -20.74
C MET A 1 -18.00 -11.94 -19.96
N SER A 2 -17.99 -12.06 -18.63
CA SER A 2 -19.18 -11.73 -17.85
C SER A 2 -19.50 -10.23 -17.98
N PRO A 3 -20.78 -9.82 -17.92
CA PRO A 3 -21.10 -8.40 -18.00
C PRO A 3 -20.40 -7.62 -16.86
N PRO A 4 -19.99 -6.38 -17.11
CA PRO A 4 -19.20 -5.57 -16.16
C PRO A 4 -19.87 -5.40 -14.79
N ARG A 5 -21.21 -5.35 -14.77
CA ARG A 5 -22.02 -5.33 -13.54
C ARG A 5 -21.81 -6.57 -12.69
N ASP A 6 -21.72 -7.75 -13.30
CA ASP A 6 -21.52 -9.00 -12.57
C ASP A 6 -20.12 -9.05 -11.93
N GLU A 7 -19.12 -8.41 -12.53
CA GLU A 7 -17.80 -8.33 -11.93
C GLU A 7 -17.78 -7.47 -10.66
N ILE A 8 -18.40 -6.29 -10.70
CA ILE A 8 -18.54 -5.43 -9.52
C ILE A 8 -19.31 -6.17 -8.43
N SER A 9 -20.47 -6.75 -8.75
CA SER A 9 -21.26 -7.51 -7.79
C SER A 9 -20.51 -8.70 -7.20
N ARG A 10 -19.78 -9.48 -8.02
CA ARG A 10 -18.96 -10.60 -7.53
C ARG A 10 -17.86 -10.15 -6.58
N ARG A 11 -17.16 -9.06 -6.90
CA ARG A 11 -16.11 -8.51 -6.03
C ARG A 11 -16.68 -7.92 -4.75
N LEU A 12 -17.82 -7.22 -4.80
CA LEU A 12 -18.50 -6.72 -3.60
C LEU A 12 -19.04 -7.84 -2.71
N ALA A 13 -19.50 -8.94 -3.28
CA ALA A 13 -19.92 -10.13 -2.51
C ALA A 13 -18.78 -10.73 -1.66
N THR A 14 -17.50 -10.43 -1.97
CA THR A 14 -16.38 -10.86 -1.13
C THR A 14 -16.30 -10.13 0.21
N LEU A 15 -16.96 -8.98 0.35
CA LEU A 15 -17.01 -8.25 1.61
C LEU A 15 -17.65 -9.09 2.73
N ASP A 16 -18.67 -9.90 2.41
CA ASP A 16 -19.30 -10.80 3.38
C ASP A 16 -18.35 -11.90 3.85
N ALA A 17 -17.38 -12.31 3.01
CA ALA A 17 -16.38 -13.32 3.39
C ALA A 17 -15.42 -12.80 4.48
N LEU A 18 -15.28 -11.48 4.66
CA LEU A 18 -14.45 -10.88 5.71
C LEU A 18 -15.01 -11.16 7.11
N ASN A 19 -16.29 -11.50 7.24
CA ASN A 19 -16.88 -11.89 8.52
C ASN A 19 -16.20 -13.13 9.13
N ARG A 20 -15.53 -13.96 8.31
CA ARG A 20 -14.74 -15.11 8.80
C ARG A 20 -13.53 -14.70 9.66
N LEU A 21 -13.10 -13.45 9.56
CA LEU A 21 -12.01 -12.89 10.36
C LEU A 21 -12.47 -12.44 11.74
N LEU A 22 -13.78 -12.22 11.93
CA LEU A 22 -14.32 -11.73 13.19
C LEU A 22 -14.21 -12.81 14.28
N PRO A 23 -13.84 -12.43 15.52
CA PRO A 23 -13.93 -13.35 16.64
C PRO A 23 -15.38 -13.62 17.02
N PRO A 24 -15.65 -14.70 17.79
CA PRO A 24 -16.96 -14.91 18.40
C PRO A 24 -17.35 -13.70 19.25
N GLY A 25 -18.45 -13.03 18.91
CA GLY A 25 -18.90 -11.79 19.58
C GLY A 25 -18.54 -10.48 18.87
N GLY A 26 -17.85 -10.53 17.72
CA GLY A 26 -17.48 -9.33 16.96
C GLY A 26 -16.21 -8.65 17.49
N LEU A 27 -15.78 -7.59 16.81
CA LEU A 27 -14.52 -6.91 17.14
C LEU A 27 -14.55 -6.31 18.55
N CYS A 28 -13.41 -6.37 19.24
CA CYS A 28 -13.23 -5.80 20.56
C CYS A 28 -12.44 -4.50 20.50
N GLN A 29 -12.68 -3.56 21.43
CA GLN A 29 -11.86 -2.34 21.58
C GLN A 29 -11.65 -1.53 20.28
N VAL A 30 -12.67 -1.47 19.42
CA VAL A 30 -12.57 -0.81 18.10
C VAL A 30 -12.15 0.65 18.27
N ASP A 31 -12.85 1.42 19.11
CA ASP A 31 -12.57 2.85 19.33
C ASP A 31 -11.13 3.08 19.79
N ARG A 32 -10.67 2.30 20.76
CA ARG A 32 -9.29 2.39 21.26
C ARG A 32 -8.25 2.07 20.19
N VAL A 33 -8.51 1.07 19.34
CA VAL A 33 -7.61 0.72 18.24
C VAL A 33 -7.60 1.83 17.18
N GLU A 34 -8.75 2.43 16.89
CA GLU A 34 -8.82 3.56 15.98
C GLU A 34 -8.09 4.80 16.52
N GLU A 35 -8.19 5.09 17.82
CA GLU A 35 -7.41 6.14 18.50
C GLU A 35 -5.91 5.88 18.41
N GLU A 36 -5.46 4.65 18.66
CA GLU A 36 -4.04 4.28 18.53
C GLU A 36 -3.56 4.44 17.08
N MET A 37 -4.38 4.05 16.10
CA MET A 37 -4.08 4.27 14.69
C MET A 37 -4.01 5.76 14.33
N GLU A 38 -4.88 6.60 14.90
CA GLU A 38 -4.90 8.05 14.68
C GLU A 38 -3.59 8.71 15.15
N VAL A 39 -3.08 8.30 16.31
CA VAL A 39 -1.78 8.77 16.83
C VAL A 39 -0.63 8.39 15.90
N MET A 40 -0.71 7.23 15.23
CA MET A 40 0.33 6.78 14.31
C MET A 40 0.24 7.48 12.94
N ILE A 41 -0.96 7.59 12.39
CA ILE A 41 -1.24 8.28 11.14
C ILE A 41 -2.64 8.87 11.18
N SER A 42 -2.73 10.19 11.08
CA SER A 42 -4.00 10.88 11.17
C SER A 42 -4.99 10.48 10.06
N ARG A 43 -6.29 10.48 10.37
CA ARG A 43 -7.38 10.37 9.40
C ARG A 43 -7.39 11.49 8.36
N ASP A 44 -6.66 12.58 8.57
CA ASP A 44 -6.44 13.62 7.54
C ASP A 44 -5.69 13.09 6.30
N TYR A 45 -5.03 11.93 6.41
CA TYR A 45 -4.45 11.24 5.26
C TYR A 45 -5.45 10.36 4.52
N GLU A 46 -6.70 10.23 4.97
CA GLU A 46 -7.72 9.52 4.20
C GLU A 46 -8.31 10.42 3.10
N PRO A 47 -8.66 9.86 1.92
CA PRO A 47 -8.63 8.44 1.57
C PRO A 47 -7.26 7.95 1.07
N TYR A 48 -6.20 8.79 1.12
CA TYR A 48 -4.91 8.44 0.53
C TYR A 48 -4.20 7.29 1.24
N PHE A 49 -4.35 7.14 2.56
CA PHE A 49 -3.74 6.02 3.27
C PHE A 49 -4.38 4.68 2.88
N CYS A 50 -5.71 4.54 3.03
CA CYS A 50 -6.41 3.32 2.63
C CYS A 50 -6.36 3.09 1.11
N GLY A 51 -6.50 4.15 0.31
CA GLY A 51 -6.44 4.06 -1.15
C GLY A 51 -5.08 3.57 -1.65
N ASN A 52 -3.99 4.06 -1.06
CA ASN A 52 -2.65 3.56 -1.38
C ASN A 52 -2.40 2.14 -0.84
N ALA A 53 -2.97 1.78 0.31
CA ALA A 53 -2.95 0.39 0.77
C ALA A 53 -3.68 -0.53 -0.23
N ALA A 54 -4.81 -0.09 -0.77
CA ALA A 54 -5.55 -0.83 -1.78
C ALA A 54 -4.78 -0.97 -3.10
N LEU A 55 -4.15 0.11 -3.58
CA LEU A 55 -3.24 0.06 -4.74
C LEU A 55 -2.09 -0.91 -4.49
N HIS A 56 -1.49 -0.88 -3.30
CA HIS A 56 -0.42 -1.80 -2.91
C HIS A 56 -0.85 -3.28 -2.98
N LEU A 57 -2.06 -3.61 -2.53
CA LEU A 57 -2.58 -4.99 -2.58
C LEU A 57 -2.85 -5.50 -4.00
N CYS A 58 -3.07 -4.59 -4.95
CA CYS A 58 -3.30 -4.90 -6.36
C CYS A 58 -2.00 -4.87 -7.18
N PHE A 59 -0.97 -4.19 -6.67
CA PHE A 59 0.34 -4.09 -7.30
C PHE A 59 1.13 -5.39 -7.21
N SER A 60 1.79 -5.76 -8.31
CA SER A 60 2.73 -6.88 -8.36
C SER A 60 4.10 -6.41 -8.82
N CYS A 61 5.12 -6.56 -7.97
CA CYS A 61 6.48 -6.17 -8.32
C CYS A 61 7.06 -7.12 -9.37
N ARG A 62 7.33 -6.61 -10.57
CA ARG A 62 8.06 -7.32 -11.65
C ARG A 62 9.57 -7.42 -11.43
N ARG A 63 10.03 -7.02 -10.24
CA ARG A 63 11.44 -6.98 -9.83
C ARG A 63 12.34 -6.31 -10.89
N CYS A 64 11.91 -5.19 -11.46
CA CYS A 64 12.69 -4.49 -12.49
C CYS A 64 14.06 -3.96 -12.02
N GLY A 65 14.35 -4.00 -10.72
CA GLY A 65 15.63 -3.58 -10.13
C GLY A 65 15.82 -2.06 -10.04
N ARG A 66 14.93 -1.24 -10.62
CA ARG A 66 15.06 0.21 -10.64
C ARG A 66 15.12 0.82 -9.24
N CYS A 67 14.23 0.45 -8.31
CA CYS A 67 14.32 0.92 -6.93
C CYS A 67 15.60 0.46 -6.19
N CYS A 68 16.20 -0.67 -6.60
CA CYS A 68 17.48 -1.12 -6.04
C CYS A 68 18.66 -0.29 -6.56
N LYS A 69 18.56 0.26 -7.78
CA LYS A 69 19.59 1.13 -8.38
C LYS A 69 19.45 2.58 -7.93
N ASP A 70 18.22 3.09 -7.87
CA ASP A 70 17.94 4.52 -7.72
C ASP A 70 17.72 4.96 -6.27
N SER A 71 17.49 4.03 -5.33
CA SER A 71 17.28 4.40 -3.93
C SER A 71 18.55 5.00 -3.34
N GLU A 72 18.47 6.17 -2.69
CA GLU A 72 19.62 6.73 -1.98
C GLU A 72 19.82 6.02 -0.63
N ASP A 73 18.83 6.12 0.25
CA ASP A 73 18.91 5.59 1.61
C ASP A 73 17.74 4.64 1.93
N VAL A 74 18.09 3.42 2.32
CA VAL A 74 17.13 2.41 2.79
C VAL A 74 17.34 2.20 4.28
N ALA A 75 16.42 2.74 5.08
CA ALA A 75 16.39 2.49 6.51
C ALA A 75 15.86 1.08 6.80
N VAL A 76 16.54 0.39 7.72
CA VAL A 76 16.20 -0.93 8.21
C VAL A 76 16.12 -0.92 9.71
N SER A 77 15.05 -1.48 10.24
CA SER A 77 14.92 -1.77 11.67
C SER A 77 15.84 -2.92 12.06
N MET A 78 16.02 -3.13 13.37
CA MET A 78 16.72 -4.31 13.87
C MET A 78 16.00 -5.61 13.49
N GLU A 79 14.67 -5.58 13.35
CA GLU A 79 13.91 -6.74 12.89
C GLU A 79 14.10 -7.02 11.41
N ASP A 80 14.14 -5.97 10.57
CA ASP A 80 14.54 -6.13 9.17
C ASP A 80 15.93 -6.76 9.07
N CYS A 81 16.88 -6.30 9.89
CA CYS A 81 18.21 -6.90 9.95
C CYS A 81 18.15 -8.39 10.32
N ARG A 82 17.34 -8.80 11.31
CA ARG A 82 17.19 -10.22 11.69
C ARG A 82 16.56 -11.06 10.59
N LYS A 83 15.52 -10.56 9.92
CA LYS A 83 14.86 -11.24 8.79
C LYS A 83 15.82 -11.45 7.63
N LEU A 84 16.52 -10.39 7.23
CA LEU A 84 17.51 -10.43 6.14
C LEU A 84 18.70 -11.33 6.49
N ALA A 85 19.23 -11.25 7.72
CA ALA A 85 20.31 -12.10 8.17
C ALA A 85 19.94 -13.59 8.10
N ARG A 86 18.76 -13.97 8.60
CA ARG A 86 18.26 -15.35 8.53
C ARG A 86 18.17 -15.85 7.09
N HIS A 87 17.61 -15.04 6.19
CA HIS A 87 17.50 -15.40 4.78
C HIS A 87 18.87 -15.61 4.11
N LEU A 88 19.87 -14.81 4.49
CA LEU A 88 21.24 -14.92 3.98
C LEU A 88 22.10 -15.94 4.75
N SER A 89 21.52 -16.71 5.68
CA SER A 89 22.26 -17.64 6.55
C SER A 89 23.41 -16.99 7.33
N LEU A 90 23.18 -15.77 7.82
CA LEU A 90 24.12 -14.99 8.64
C LEU A 90 23.58 -14.79 10.05
N SER A 91 24.48 -14.55 11.01
CA SER A 91 24.07 -13.98 12.29
C SER A 91 23.68 -12.50 12.13
N ALA A 92 22.76 -12.01 12.97
CA ALA A 92 22.35 -10.61 12.94
C ALA A 92 23.54 -9.64 13.11
N LYS A 93 24.50 -9.97 13.99
CA LYS A 93 25.74 -9.19 14.18
C LYS A 93 26.56 -9.11 12.89
N LYS A 94 26.74 -10.23 12.18
CA LYS A 94 27.47 -10.28 10.91
C LYS A 94 26.74 -9.50 9.82
N PHE A 95 25.42 -9.62 9.73
CA PHE A 95 24.61 -8.84 8.79
C PHE A 95 24.77 -7.33 9.03
N ILE A 96 24.65 -6.88 10.28
CA ILE A 96 24.79 -5.46 10.65
C ILE A 96 26.17 -4.93 10.24
N LEU A 97 27.23 -5.69 10.52
CA LEU A 97 28.59 -5.29 10.18
C LEU A 97 28.82 -5.19 8.66
N LEU A 98 28.29 -6.14 7.89
CA LEU A 98 28.55 -6.24 6.45
C LEU A 98 27.64 -5.34 5.61
N TYR A 99 26.35 -5.27 5.95
CA TYR A 99 25.30 -4.71 5.08
C TYR A 99 24.71 -3.40 5.58
N THR A 100 25.11 -2.90 6.76
CA THR A 100 24.52 -1.67 7.31
C THR A 100 25.56 -0.67 7.76
N ARG A 101 25.14 0.58 7.83
CA ARG A 101 25.88 1.71 8.41
C ARG A 101 24.99 2.44 9.42
N PRO A 102 25.57 3.22 10.36
CA PRO A 102 24.78 4.07 11.24
C PRO A 102 23.86 5.00 10.45
N HIS A 103 22.71 5.31 11.04
CA HIS A 103 21.80 6.29 10.47
C HIS A 103 22.42 7.70 10.54
N THR A 104 22.12 8.55 9.57
CA THR A 104 22.62 9.94 9.51
C THR A 104 21.93 10.84 10.54
N LEU A 105 20.64 10.62 10.76
CA LEU A 105 19.85 11.24 11.84
C LEU A 105 20.17 10.68 13.23
N LYS A 106 19.89 11.46 14.27
CA LYS A 106 20.16 11.12 15.67
C LYS A 106 19.22 10.02 16.17
N GLY A 107 19.72 9.16 17.07
CA GLY A 107 18.97 8.00 17.58
C GLY A 107 17.66 8.35 18.30
N ARG A 108 17.47 9.57 18.81
CA ARG A 108 16.18 10.02 19.35
C ARG A 108 15.08 10.10 18.28
N ASP A 109 15.46 10.37 17.02
CA ASP A 109 14.56 10.63 15.90
C ASP A 109 14.26 9.34 15.11
N VAL A 110 15.22 8.40 15.10
CA VAL A 110 15.15 7.15 14.30
C VAL A 110 15.29 5.87 15.13
N GLY A 111 15.40 6.00 16.45
CA GLY A 111 15.61 4.88 17.36
C GLY A 111 16.88 4.10 17.05
N THR A 112 16.71 2.79 16.89
CA THR A 112 17.79 1.84 16.56
C THR A 112 17.88 1.53 15.06
N ALA A 113 17.17 2.29 14.21
CA ALA A 113 17.23 2.10 12.78
C ALA A 113 18.64 2.33 12.24
N ARG A 114 18.97 1.60 11.19
CA ARG A 114 20.26 1.68 10.48
C ARG A 114 19.99 1.88 9.00
N LEU A 115 21.01 2.29 8.24
CA LEU A 115 20.91 2.42 6.79
C LEU A 115 21.60 1.24 6.13
N ILE A 116 21.04 0.74 5.02
CA ILE A 116 21.74 -0.22 4.17
C ILE A 116 23.00 0.44 3.61
N LYS A 117 24.11 -0.28 3.69
CA LYS A 117 25.37 0.14 3.06
C LYS A 117 25.28 -0.14 1.56
N LYS A 118 25.44 0.90 0.75
CA LYS A 118 25.45 0.78 -0.71
C LYS A 118 26.72 0.10 -1.21
N SER A 119 26.59 -0.53 -2.38
CA SER A 119 27.72 -1.02 -3.17
C SER A 119 28.57 0.16 -3.68
N PRO A 120 29.83 -0.07 -4.12
CA PRO A 120 30.67 1.00 -4.65
C PRO A 120 30.08 1.77 -5.83
N ASP A 121 29.20 1.14 -6.62
CA ASP A 121 28.47 1.73 -7.73
C ASP A 121 27.20 2.49 -7.32
N GLY A 122 26.94 2.63 -6.01
CA GLY A 122 25.75 3.29 -5.46
C GLY A 122 24.50 2.39 -5.38
N SER A 123 24.54 1.19 -5.95
CA SER A 123 23.39 0.29 -5.94
C SER A 123 23.15 -0.35 -4.57
N CYS A 124 21.93 -0.85 -4.36
CA CYS A 124 21.62 -1.71 -3.22
C CYS A 124 22.46 -3.00 -3.28
N PRO A 125 23.08 -3.45 -2.17
CA PRO A 125 23.89 -4.67 -2.15
C PRO A 125 23.09 -5.96 -2.42
N PHE A 126 21.76 -5.87 -2.41
CA PHE A 126 20.87 -6.97 -2.77
C PHE A 126 20.33 -6.86 -4.20
N HIS A 127 20.84 -5.91 -4.99
CA HIS A 127 20.62 -5.92 -6.43
C HIS A 127 21.43 -7.07 -7.02
N ASP A 128 20.74 -7.98 -7.69
CA ASP A 128 21.35 -9.08 -8.42
C ASP A 128 21.05 -8.88 -9.92
N PRO A 129 22.08 -8.70 -10.75
CA PRO A 129 21.92 -8.53 -12.20
C PRO A 129 21.63 -9.86 -12.93
N ALA A 130 21.89 -11.01 -12.31
CA ALA A 130 21.64 -12.33 -12.88
C ALA A 130 20.15 -12.74 -12.79
N ILE A 131 19.38 -12.03 -11.97
CA ILE A 131 17.91 -12.08 -11.96
C ILE A 131 17.36 -10.70 -12.31
N PRO A 132 16.07 -10.56 -12.65
CA PRO A 132 15.45 -9.26 -12.66
C PRO A 132 15.42 -8.78 -11.20
N GLY A 133 16.40 -8.01 -10.75
CA GLY A 133 16.28 -7.13 -9.58
C GLY A 133 16.73 -7.68 -8.21
N CYS A 134 15.80 -7.75 -7.26
CA CYS A 134 16.12 -7.83 -5.81
C CYS A 134 16.32 -9.28 -5.34
N ALA A 135 17.52 -9.65 -4.89
CA ALA A 135 17.84 -10.99 -4.37
C ALA A 135 17.01 -11.36 -3.13
N VAL A 136 16.74 -10.38 -2.26
CA VAL A 136 16.00 -10.56 -1.00
C VAL A 136 14.50 -10.27 -1.13
N HIS A 137 13.93 -10.38 -2.34
CA HIS A 137 12.55 -9.94 -2.62
C HIS A 137 11.49 -10.57 -1.69
N GLN A 138 11.68 -11.81 -1.26
CA GLN A 138 10.76 -12.53 -0.36
C GLN A 138 10.77 -12.00 1.08
N VAL A 139 11.86 -11.36 1.49
CA VAL A 139 12.07 -10.86 2.87
C VAL A 139 12.44 -9.38 2.86
N LYS A 140 11.89 -8.62 1.90
CA LYS A 140 12.15 -7.18 1.76
C LYS A 140 11.99 -6.46 3.11
N PRO A 141 12.86 -5.50 3.41
CA PRO A 141 12.65 -4.65 4.57
C PRO A 141 11.35 -3.85 4.43
N GLN A 142 10.81 -3.41 5.56
CA GLN A 142 9.54 -2.68 5.60
C GLN A 142 9.53 -1.49 4.62
N VAL A 143 10.58 -0.66 4.64
CA VAL A 143 10.71 0.51 3.74
C VAL A 143 10.64 0.11 2.26
N CYS A 144 11.28 -0.99 1.86
CA CYS A 144 11.20 -1.48 0.48
C CYS A 144 9.82 -2.07 0.12
N THR A 145 9.06 -2.53 1.11
CA THR A 145 7.68 -2.96 0.90
C THR A 145 6.78 -1.75 0.68
N ALA A 146 6.92 -0.71 1.49
CA ALA A 146 6.12 0.51 1.40
C ALA A 146 6.53 1.46 0.25
N ALA A 147 7.73 1.31 -0.32
CA ALA A 147 8.44 2.29 -1.15
C ALA A 147 7.63 3.06 -2.22
N PHE A 148 6.61 2.44 -2.83
CA PHE A 148 5.74 3.11 -3.81
C PHE A 148 4.54 3.75 -3.11
N TYR A 149 3.40 3.06 -3.08
CA TYR A 149 2.13 3.64 -2.64
C TYR A 149 2.11 4.09 -1.17
N LEU A 150 2.88 3.45 -0.28
CA LEU A 150 2.85 3.75 1.15
C LEU A 150 4.17 4.35 1.65
N SER A 151 4.98 4.96 0.80
CA SER A 151 6.09 5.75 1.33
C SER A 151 5.55 7.03 1.99
N LYS A 152 6.23 7.52 3.03
CA LYS A 152 5.85 8.78 3.70
C LYS A 152 5.73 9.93 2.71
N MET A 153 6.71 10.03 1.80
CA MET A 153 6.72 11.07 0.78
C MET A 153 5.54 10.93 -0.17
N ASN A 154 5.21 9.71 -0.61
CA ASN A 154 4.04 9.50 -1.47
C ASN A 154 2.74 9.92 -0.79
N LEU A 155 2.54 9.58 0.49
CA LEU A 155 1.34 9.97 1.22
C LEU A 155 1.21 11.49 1.40
N LEU A 156 2.34 12.18 1.65
CA LEU A 156 2.38 13.66 1.69
C LEU A 156 1.98 14.25 0.35
N MET A 157 2.63 13.82 -0.74
CA MET A 157 2.33 14.28 -2.10
C MET A 157 0.89 14.02 -2.50
N CYS A 158 0.33 12.86 -2.14
CA CYS A 158 -1.05 12.53 -2.46
C CYS A 158 -2.03 13.49 -1.77
N ARG A 159 -1.78 13.78 -0.48
CA ARG A 159 -2.59 14.70 0.30
C ARG A 159 -2.52 16.12 -0.24
N GLU A 160 -1.30 16.60 -0.54
CA GLU A 160 -1.07 17.96 -1.06
C GLU A 160 -1.69 18.16 -2.44
N ASN A 161 -1.53 17.20 -3.35
CA ASN A 161 -2.02 17.33 -4.73
C ASN A 161 -3.53 17.03 -4.86
N GLY A 162 -4.09 16.33 -3.88
CA GLY A 162 -5.45 15.84 -3.91
C GLY A 162 -5.65 14.66 -4.87
N SER A 163 -4.58 13.91 -5.18
CA SER A 163 -4.57 12.83 -6.17
C SER A 163 -3.57 11.71 -5.81
N PHE A 164 -3.72 10.53 -6.40
CA PHE A 164 -2.86 9.37 -6.18
C PHE A 164 -1.69 9.39 -7.16
N SER A 165 -0.46 9.33 -6.66
CA SER A 165 0.73 9.32 -7.52
C SER A 165 0.81 8.08 -8.41
N ALA A 166 1.35 8.25 -9.63
CA ALA A 166 1.72 7.18 -10.54
C ALA A 166 3.25 7.01 -10.58
N PHE A 167 3.70 5.81 -10.95
CA PHE A 167 5.11 5.45 -11.03
C PHE A 167 5.43 4.92 -12.43
N PRO A 168 5.43 5.78 -13.46
CA PRO A 168 5.47 5.39 -14.88
C PRO A 168 6.76 4.69 -15.30
N HIS A 169 7.77 4.65 -14.44
CA HIS A 169 9.01 3.90 -14.68
C HIS A 169 9.06 2.54 -13.96
N CYS A 170 7.98 2.13 -13.30
CA CYS A 170 7.83 0.83 -12.66
C CYS A 170 6.87 -0.03 -13.50
N PRO A 171 7.34 -1.11 -14.16
CA PRO A 171 6.47 -1.98 -14.97
C PRO A 171 5.26 -2.52 -14.20
N GLY A 172 5.42 -2.79 -12.90
CA GLY A 172 4.30 -3.24 -12.06
C GLY A 172 3.21 -2.18 -11.83
N ASP A 173 3.57 -0.88 -11.80
CA ASP A 173 2.56 0.19 -11.74
C ASP A 173 1.92 0.38 -13.12
N ILE A 174 2.71 0.36 -14.20
CA ILE A 174 2.17 0.44 -15.58
C ILE A 174 1.09 -0.64 -15.80
N GLU A 175 1.40 -1.89 -15.47
CA GLU A 175 0.45 -2.99 -15.62
C GLU A 175 -0.78 -2.84 -14.72
N LEU A 176 -0.61 -2.39 -13.46
CA LEU A 176 -1.74 -2.13 -12.57
C LEU A 176 -2.67 -1.06 -13.15
N ARG A 177 -2.09 0.05 -13.65
CA ARG A 177 -2.83 1.17 -14.22
C ARG A 177 -3.54 0.75 -15.51
N ALA A 178 -2.88 -0.02 -16.36
CA ALA A 178 -3.50 -0.57 -17.57
C ALA A 178 -4.70 -1.48 -17.25
N GLY A 179 -4.57 -2.37 -16.26
CA GLY A 179 -5.67 -3.23 -15.83
C GLY A 179 -6.84 -2.46 -15.19
N MET A 180 -6.55 -1.35 -14.50
CA MET A 180 -7.60 -0.46 -14.01
C MET A 180 -8.28 0.30 -15.16
N GLU A 181 -7.53 0.77 -16.15
CA GLU A 181 -8.11 1.42 -17.33
C GLU A 181 -9.00 0.46 -18.13
N GLU A 182 -8.56 -0.79 -18.34
CA GLU A 182 -9.37 -1.81 -19.00
C GLU A 182 -10.68 -2.09 -18.23
N PHE A 183 -10.61 -2.13 -16.90
CA PHE A 183 -11.79 -2.25 -16.06
C PHE A 183 -12.76 -1.06 -16.24
N TRP A 184 -12.25 0.17 -16.34
CA TRP A 184 -13.08 1.36 -16.61
C TRP A 184 -13.73 1.32 -17.97
N THR A 185 -12.95 1.06 -19.02
CA THR A 185 -13.49 0.91 -20.38
C THR A 185 -14.57 -0.16 -20.43
N GLY A 186 -14.40 -1.24 -19.66
CA GLY A 186 -15.42 -2.27 -19.51
C GLY A 186 -16.75 -1.76 -18.93
N ILE A 187 -16.74 -0.78 -18.01
CA ILE A 187 -17.95 -0.27 -17.35
C ILE A 187 -18.45 1.08 -17.90
N ASP A 188 -17.67 1.75 -18.75
CA ASP A 188 -17.94 3.11 -19.24
C ASP A 188 -19.28 3.23 -19.98
N ASP A 189 -19.63 2.24 -20.79
CA ASP A 189 -20.90 2.18 -21.53
C ASP A 189 -22.08 1.68 -20.67
N HIS A 190 -21.90 1.52 -19.35
CA HIS A 190 -22.92 0.99 -18.45
C HIS A 190 -23.12 1.88 -17.20
N PRO A 191 -23.89 2.99 -17.30
CA PRO A 191 -24.08 3.95 -16.21
C PRO A 191 -24.48 3.34 -14.84
N PRO A 192 -25.35 2.31 -14.76
CA PRO A 192 -25.66 1.68 -13.48
C PRO A 192 -24.47 0.99 -12.80
N SER A 193 -23.46 0.56 -13.56
CA SER A 193 -22.25 -0.08 -13.02
C SER A 193 -21.32 0.95 -12.40
N ARG A 194 -21.16 2.10 -13.06
CA ARG A 194 -20.41 3.25 -12.54
C ARG A 194 -21.05 3.77 -11.25
N GLU A 195 -22.38 3.96 -11.26
CA GLU A 195 -23.09 4.39 -10.06
C GLU A 195 -22.96 3.39 -8.91
N LEU A 196 -23.08 2.08 -9.19
CA LEU A 196 -22.88 1.04 -8.19
C LEU A 196 -21.48 1.13 -7.55
N LEU A 197 -20.43 1.33 -8.35
CA LEU A 197 -19.06 1.45 -7.84
C LEU A 197 -18.87 2.72 -6.99
N HIS A 198 -19.38 3.87 -7.45
CA HIS A 198 -19.31 5.12 -6.70
C HIS A 198 -20.03 5.05 -5.35
N GLN A 199 -21.18 4.38 -5.29
CA GLN A 199 -21.96 4.24 -4.07
C GLN A 199 -21.41 3.18 -3.11
N ALA A 200 -20.75 2.14 -3.64
CA ALA A 200 -20.36 0.95 -2.87
C ALA A 200 -19.58 1.26 -1.59
N PHE A 201 -18.64 2.22 -1.66
CA PHE A 201 -17.78 2.58 -0.52
C PHE A 201 -18.18 3.88 0.19
N ARG A 202 -19.22 4.57 -0.30
CA ARG A 202 -19.82 5.73 0.37
C ARG A 202 -20.92 5.33 1.35
N SER A 203 -21.58 4.20 1.10
CA SER A 203 -22.62 3.66 1.98
C SER A 203 -22.04 3.11 3.28
N PRO A 204 -22.58 3.46 4.46
CA PRO A 204 -22.01 3.10 5.76
C PRO A 204 -22.43 1.68 6.20
N SER A 205 -22.43 0.71 5.30
CA SER A 205 -22.81 -0.68 5.61
C SER A 205 -21.79 -1.32 6.58
N PRO A 206 -22.21 -2.25 7.46
CA PRO A 206 -21.29 -2.94 8.36
C PRO A 206 -20.12 -3.62 7.63
N GLN A 207 -20.38 -4.21 6.46
CA GLN A 207 -19.38 -4.85 5.61
C GLN A 207 -18.33 -3.87 5.11
N VAL A 208 -18.75 -2.69 4.64
CA VAL A 208 -17.84 -1.65 4.16
C VAL A 208 -17.01 -1.09 5.31
N ARG A 209 -17.61 -0.86 6.47
CA ARG A 209 -16.87 -0.42 7.68
C ARG A 209 -15.82 -1.44 8.09
N LEU A 210 -16.18 -2.73 8.12
CA LEU A 210 -15.26 -3.81 8.43
C LEU A 210 -14.10 -3.85 7.42
N PHE A 211 -14.40 -3.77 6.12
CA PHE A 211 -13.39 -3.74 5.07
C PHE A 211 -12.44 -2.55 5.22
N LEU A 212 -12.95 -1.34 5.42
CA LEU A 212 -12.12 -0.14 5.56
C LEU A 212 -11.24 -0.21 6.82
N LEU A 213 -11.75 -0.73 7.93
CA LEU A 213 -10.96 -0.96 9.14
C LEU A 213 -9.83 -1.98 8.90
N LEU A 214 -10.14 -3.12 8.25
CA LEU A 214 -9.16 -4.15 7.93
C LEU A 214 -8.13 -3.66 6.90
N LEU A 215 -8.55 -2.86 5.93
CA LEU A 215 -7.67 -2.24 4.95
C LEU A 215 -6.74 -1.21 5.61
N ARG A 216 -7.25 -0.38 6.53
CA ARG A 216 -6.44 0.54 7.32
C ARG A 216 -5.42 -0.21 8.17
N LEU A 217 -5.84 -1.27 8.87
CA LEU A 217 -4.95 -2.17 9.61
C LEU A 217 -3.87 -2.80 8.71
N LYS A 218 -4.24 -3.17 7.47
CA LYS A 218 -3.29 -3.68 6.49
C LYS A 218 -2.30 -2.61 6.03
N GLY A 219 -2.77 -1.37 5.83
CA GLY A 219 -1.94 -0.20 5.62
C GLY A 219 -0.93 -0.01 6.76
N MET A 220 -1.35 -0.22 8.02
CA MET A 220 -0.43 -0.17 9.17
C MET A 220 0.67 -1.24 9.08
N GLU A 221 0.34 -2.47 8.66
CA GLU A 221 1.33 -3.54 8.47
C GLU A 221 2.36 -3.18 7.39
N ILE A 222 1.91 -2.60 6.28
CA ILE A 222 2.78 -2.22 5.17
C ILE A 222 3.64 -1.00 5.55
N TYR A 223 3.04 0.03 6.14
CA TYR A 223 3.66 1.33 6.43
C TYR A 223 4.52 1.34 7.69
N PHE A 224 4.04 0.75 8.79
CA PHE A 224 4.74 0.73 10.07
C PHE A 224 5.40 -0.62 10.38
N GLY A 225 5.10 -1.65 9.58
CA GLY A 225 5.58 -3.00 9.78
C GLY A 225 4.66 -3.83 10.67
N ARG A 226 4.78 -5.16 10.50
CA ARG A 226 3.97 -6.15 11.22
C ARG A 226 4.10 -6.06 12.75
N GLU A 227 5.23 -5.63 13.28
CA GLU A 227 5.44 -5.47 14.72
C GLU A 227 4.50 -4.44 15.35
N LYS A 228 4.11 -3.40 14.58
CA LYS A 228 3.19 -2.37 15.03
C LYS A 228 1.74 -2.74 14.75
N ALA A 229 1.46 -3.40 13.63
CA ALA A 229 0.10 -3.75 13.24
C ALA A 229 -0.47 -4.98 13.98
N LEU A 230 0.34 -6.00 14.26
CA LEU A 230 -0.13 -7.23 14.90
C LEU A 230 -0.73 -7.01 16.30
N PRO A 231 -0.15 -6.15 17.18
CA PRO A 231 -0.79 -5.78 18.44
C PRO A 231 -2.17 -5.14 18.27
N LEU A 232 -2.36 -4.28 17.26
CA LEU A 232 -3.66 -3.66 16.96
C LEU A 232 -4.69 -4.73 16.56
N ALA A 233 -4.29 -5.66 15.67
CA ALA A 233 -5.14 -6.79 15.26
C ALA A 233 -5.56 -7.67 16.46
N ARG A 234 -4.62 -7.96 17.38
CA ARG A 234 -4.90 -8.73 18.59
C ARG A 234 -5.88 -8.01 19.52
N ARG A 235 -5.78 -6.68 19.66
CA ARG A 235 -6.73 -5.89 20.46
C ARG A 235 -8.14 -5.89 19.87
N LEU A 236 -8.23 -5.91 18.54
CA LEU A 236 -9.49 -6.14 17.81
C LEU A 236 -10.08 -7.54 18.01
N GLY A 237 -9.35 -8.45 18.64
CA GLY A 237 -9.74 -9.86 18.82
C GLY A 237 -9.48 -10.72 17.58
N LEU A 238 -8.80 -10.20 16.56
CA LEU A 238 -8.48 -10.98 15.36
C LEU A 238 -7.45 -12.07 15.67
N LYS A 239 -7.70 -13.28 15.16
CA LYS A 239 -6.78 -14.43 15.31
C LYS A 239 -5.45 -14.22 14.57
N ARG A 240 -5.50 -13.49 13.45
CA ARG A 240 -4.35 -13.17 12.60
C ARG A 240 -4.60 -11.86 11.86
N MET A 241 -3.54 -11.34 11.24
CA MET A 241 -3.67 -10.27 10.25
C MET A 241 -4.48 -10.75 9.04
N PRO A 242 -5.25 -9.86 8.39
CA PRO A 242 -5.85 -10.15 7.09
C PRO A 242 -4.75 -10.41 6.03
N GLU A 243 -4.97 -11.45 5.25
CA GLU A 243 -4.11 -11.79 4.12
C GLU A 243 -4.45 -10.94 2.90
N ASP A 244 -3.46 -10.69 2.05
CA ASP A 244 -3.63 -9.81 0.89
C ASP A 244 -4.77 -10.27 -0.01
N HIS A 245 -4.89 -11.58 -0.22
CA HIS A 245 -5.89 -12.17 -1.11
C HIS A 245 -7.33 -12.00 -0.59
N GLU A 246 -7.53 -11.85 0.73
CA GLU A 246 -8.85 -11.65 1.34
C GLU A 246 -9.36 -10.23 1.10
N LEU A 247 -8.45 -9.25 1.07
CA LEU A 247 -8.79 -7.84 0.87
C LEU A 247 -8.74 -7.43 -0.61
N ARG A 248 -7.91 -8.09 -1.43
CA ARG A 248 -7.62 -7.70 -2.82
C ARG A 248 -8.86 -7.46 -3.69
N PRO A 249 -9.92 -8.29 -3.69
CA PRO A 249 -11.06 -8.08 -4.58
C PRO A 249 -11.80 -6.75 -4.32
N ALA A 250 -12.08 -6.45 -3.05
CA ALA A 250 -12.71 -5.21 -2.63
C ALA A 250 -11.73 -4.01 -2.70
N ALA A 251 -10.45 -4.24 -2.38
CA ALA A 251 -9.39 -3.23 -2.55
C ALA A 251 -9.25 -2.78 -4.00
N PHE A 252 -9.36 -3.69 -4.96
CA PHE A 252 -9.34 -3.33 -6.38
C PHE A 252 -10.47 -2.35 -6.71
N LEU A 253 -11.71 -2.65 -6.31
CA LEU A 253 -12.85 -1.76 -6.53
C LEU A 253 -12.70 -0.43 -5.78
N TYR A 254 -12.20 -0.46 -4.55
CA TYR A 254 -11.98 0.76 -3.76
C TYR A 254 -10.93 1.67 -4.42
N ALA A 255 -9.77 1.12 -4.79
CA ALA A 255 -8.72 1.84 -5.49
C ALA A 255 -9.21 2.38 -6.84
N ALA A 256 -9.98 1.57 -7.59
CA ALA A 256 -10.65 2.01 -8.79
C ALA A 256 -11.52 3.25 -8.47
N SER A 257 -12.53 3.13 -7.60
CA SER A 257 -13.46 4.23 -7.30
C SER A 257 -12.78 5.56 -6.95
N LEU A 258 -11.60 5.51 -6.33
CA LEU A 258 -10.79 6.68 -5.99
C LEU A 258 -9.99 7.26 -7.16
N LEU A 259 -9.48 6.42 -8.07
CA LEU A 259 -8.76 6.87 -9.25
C LEU A 259 -9.66 7.50 -10.31
N GLU A 260 -10.90 7.04 -10.44
CA GLU A 260 -11.89 7.67 -11.32
C GLU A 260 -12.14 9.12 -10.90
N VAL A 261 -12.36 9.37 -9.61
CA VAL A 261 -12.51 10.73 -9.06
C VAL A 261 -11.28 11.60 -9.33
N ASN A 262 -10.08 11.03 -9.34
CA ASN A 262 -8.88 11.77 -9.72
C ASN A 262 -8.87 12.12 -11.22
N ARG A 263 -9.25 11.18 -12.10
CA ARG A 263 -9.33 11.42 -13.55
C ARG A 263 -10.28 12.56 -13.85
N GLU A 264 -11.45 12.59 -13.22
CA GLU A 264 -12.43 13.66 -13.37
C GLU A 264 -11.87 15.02 -12.94
N LYS A 265 -11.23 15.08 -11.77
CA LYS A 265 -10.57 16.32 -11.28
C LYS A 265 -9.46 16.80 -12.21
N GLU A 266 -8.64 15.90 -12.72
CA GLU A 266 -7.55 16.24 -13.65
C GLU A 266 -8.10 16.73 -14.99
N ALA A 267 -9.18 16.13 -15.52
CA ALA A 267 -9.85 16.59 -16.72
C ALA A 267 -10.41 18.01 -16.55
N SER A 268 -11.10 18.29 -15.44
CA SER A 268 -11.62 19.63 -15.14
C SER A 268 -10.50 20.67 -14.95
N ARG A 269 -9.39 20.31 -14.28
CA ARG A 269 -8.23 21.21 -14.13
C ARG A 269 -7.59 21.56 -15.47
N ARG A 270 -7.47 20.60 -16.39
CA ARG A 270 -6.93 20.83 -17.73
C ARG A 270 -7.84 21.75 -18.54
N GLN A 271 -9.15 21.51 -18.53
CA GLN A 271 -10.13 22.38 -19.21
C GLN A 271 -10.02 23.84 -18.72
N ASN A 272 -9.96 24.06 -17.40
CA ASN A 272 -9.82 25.40 -16.83
C ASN A 272 -8.46 26.06 -17.13
N SER A 273 -7.37 25.28 -17.28
CA SER A 273 -6.07 25.86 -17.65
C SER A 273 -6.01 26.26 -19.13
N PHE A 274 -6.67 25.52 -20.01
CA PHE A 274 -6.79 25.89 -21.42
C PHE A 274 -7.61 27.17 -21.61
N GLU A 275 -8.68 27.37 -20.84
CA GLU A 275 -9.48 28.60 -20.87
C GLU A 275 -8.71 29.82 -20.34
N ASN A 276 -7.91 29.67 -19.28
CA ASN A 276 -7.10 30.78 -18.73
C ASN A 276 -5.84 31.14 -19.54
N THR A 277 -5.44 30.31 -20.50
CA THR A 277 -4.29 30.62 -21.39
C THR A 277 -4.76 31.21 -22.74
N ALA A 278 -6.07 31.25 -22.97
CA ALA A 278 -6.69 31.77 -24.19
C ALA A 278 -7.22 33.22 -24.04
N ILE A 279 -6.83 33.92 -22.98
CA ILE A 279 -7.16 35.33 -22.69
C ILE A 279 -5.89 36.18 -22.73
#